data_AF-A0AAU2P5H7-F1
#
_entry.id   AF-A0AAU2P5H7-F1
#
_cell.length_a   1.000
_cell.length_b   1.000
_cell.length_c   1.000
_cell.angle_alpha   90.00
_cell.angle_beta   90.00
_cell.angle_gamma   90.00
#
_symmetry.space_group_name_H-M   'P 1'
#
loop_
_entity.id
_entity.type
_entity.pdbx_description
1 polymer ?
#
loop_
_entity_poly.entity_id
_entity_poly.type
_entity_poly.pdbx_seq_one_letter_code
_entity_poly.pdbx_strand_id
1 'polypeptide(L)' 'MTEHVFVEALPDLIAATEYEDHPDGDLVRLRVTVTESGVEILGDGMRPAVIEAVLAALGLPEMEQMLCG' A
#
# COMPACT_ATOMS: atom_id res chain seq x y z
N MET A 1 -10.61 -11.95 9.48
CA MET A 1 -10.26 -11.64 8.08
C MET A 1 -10.28 -10.14 7.99
N THR A 2 -9.25 -9.52 7.43
CA THR A 2 -9.22 -8.07 7.21
C THR A 2 -10.25 -7.73 6.15
N GLU A 3 -11.08 -6.71 6.41
CA GLU A 3 -12.06 -6.23 5.45
C GLU A 3 -11.37 -5.29 4.45
N HIS A 4 -11.66 -5.45 3.16
CA HIS A 4 -11.11 -4.58 2.10
C HIS A 4 -12.14 -3.51 1.74
N VAL A 5 -11.74 -2.24 1.84
CA VAL A 5 -12.57 -1.09 1.48
C VAL A 5 -11.94 -0.40 0.27
N PHE A 6 -12.71 -0.28 -0.81
CA PHE A 6 -12.24 0.46 -1.98
C PHE A 6 -12.43 1.95 -1.81
N VAL A 7 -11.36 2.73 -2.00
CA VAL A 7 -11.36 4.19 -1.89
C VAL A 7 -11.05 4.84 -3.23
N GLU A 8 -11.50 6.08 -3.42
CA GLU A 8 -11.34 6.82 -4.67
C GLU A 8 -9.87 7.18 -4.96
N ALA A 9 -9.11 7.52 -3.92
CA ALA A 9 -7.72 7.92 -4.05
C ALA A 9 -6.90 7.57 -2.80
N LEU A 10 -5.67 7.12 -3.01
CA LEU A 10 -4.61 7.06 -2.01
C LEU A 10 -3.40 7.84 -2.53
N PRO A 11 -2.57 8.42 -1.65
CA PRO A 11 -1.33 9.06 -2.08
C PRO A 11 -0.37 8.07 -2.73
N ASP A 12 0.06 8.34 -3.95
CA ASP A 12 1.15 7.58 -4.57
C ASP A 12 2.44 7.81 -3.77
N LEU A 13 3.14 6.72 -3.45
CA LEU A 13 4.47 6.77 -2.87
C LEU A 13 5.53 6.56 -3.93
N ILE A 14 5.23 5.89 -5.04
CA ILE A 14 6.13 5.59 -6.14
C ILE A 14 5.70 6.40 -7.36
N ALA A 15 6.62 7.17 -7.93
CA ALA A 15 6.37 7.89 -9.18
C ALA A 15 6.44 6.93 -10.37
N ALA A 16 5.63 7.18 -11.41
CA ALA A 16 5.62 6.37 -12.63
C ALA A 16 7.00 6.26 -13.31
N THR A 17 7.84 7.28 -13.19
CA THR A 17 9.22 7.26 -13.72
C THR A 17 10.13 6.26 -13.01
N GLU A 18 9.83 5.89 -11.76
CA GLU A 18 10.60 4.91 -10.99
C GLU A 18 10.30 3.47 -11.46
N TYR A 19 9.22 3.23 -12.20
CA TYR A 19 8.88 1.88 -12.70
C TYR A 19 9.89 1.36 -13.72
N GLU A 20 10.53 2.25 -14.48
CA GLU A 20 11.53 1.87 -15.48
C GLU A 20 12.79 1.25 -14.85
N ASP A 21 13.11 1.65 -13.61
CA ASP A 21 14.26 1.15 -12.86
C ASP A 21 13.97 -0.19 -12.17
N HIS A 22 12.70 -0.63 -12.16
CA HIS A 22 12.23 -1.83 -11.48
C HIS A 22 11.43 -2.74 -12.41
N PRO A 23 12.05 -3.26 -13.49
CA PRO A 23 11.35 -4.02 -14.54
C PRO A 23 10.72 -5.34 -14.04
N ASP A 24 11.24 -5.90 -12.96
CA ASP A 24 10.71 -7.12 -12.33
C ASP A 24 9.54 -6.83 -11.36
N GLY A 25 9.18 -5.56 -11.17
CA GLY A 25 8.08 -5.14 -10.29
C GLY A 25 8.33 -5.42 -8.81
N ASP A 26 9.60 -5.38 -8.38
CA ASP A 26 10.02 -5.68 -7.01
C ASP A 26 9.96 -4.48 -6.06
N LEU A 27 9.78 -3.26 -6.59
CA LEU A 27 9.68 -2.06 -5.78
C LEU A 27 8.41 -2.07 -4.92
N VAL A 28 8.63 -1.95 -3.62
CA VAL A 28 7.60 -1.72 -2.60
C VAL A 28 8.04 -0.56 -1.75
N ARG A 29 7.14 0.39 -1.49
CA ARG A 29 7.39 1.54 -0.61
C ARG A 29 6.31 1.58 0.46
N LEU A 30 6.74 1.74 1.71
CA LEU A 30 5.87 1.87 2.86
C LEU A 30 6.12 3.23 3.51
N ARG A 31 5.04 3.94 3.83
CA ARG A 31 5.07 5.12 4.70
C ARG A 31 4.36 4.78 5.99
N VAL A 32 5.06 4.97 7.11
CA VAL A 32 4.51 4.80 8.45
C VAL A 32 4.39 6.19 9.08
N THR A 33 3.18 6.57 9.45
CA THR A 33 2.88 7.85 10.07
C THR A 33 2.32 7.61 11.46
N VAL A 34 2.89 8.27 12.47
CA VAL A 34 2.31 8.29 13.83
C VAL A 34 1.35 9.47 13.89
N THR A 35 0.09 9.19 14.21
CA THR A 35 -0.98 10.17 14.37
C THR A 35 -1.46 10.22 15.82
N GLU A 36 -2.34 11.15 16.15
CA GLU A 36 -2.97 11.22 17.48
C GLU A 36 -3.85 9.99 17.76
N SER A 37 -4.33 9.32 16.71
CA SER A 37 -5.21 8.15 16.77
C SER A 37 -4.46 6.81 16.71
N GLY A 38 -3.16 6.82 16.47
CA GLY A 38 -2.34 5.61 16.39
C GLY A 38 -1.30 5.65 15.28
N VAL A 39 -1.19 4.55 14.53
CA VAL A 39 -0.22 4.40 13.43
C VAL A 39 -0.98 4.13 12.15
N GLU A 40 -0.70 4.95 11.13
CA GLU A 40 -1.18 4.75 9.76
C GLU A 40 -0.04 4.20 8.92
N ILE A 41 -0.35 3.20 8.09
CA ILE A 41 0.60 2.57 7.19
C ILE A 41 0.02 2.59 5.79
N LEU A 42 0.68 3.34 4.90
CA LEU A 42 0.36 3.38 3.49
C LEU A 42 1.40 2.58 2.73
N GLY A 43 0.93 1.63 1.91
CA GLY A 43 1.78 0.82 1.04
C GLY A 43 1.51 1.10 -0.43
N ASP A 44 2.58 1.13 -1.20
CA ASP A 44 2.55 1.30 -2.66
C ASP A 44 3.56 0.34 -3.30
N GLY A 45 3.27 -0.12 -4.51
CA GLY A 45 4.07 -1.12 -5.20
C GLY A 45 3.35 -1.73 -6.40
N MET A 46 4.16 -2.23 -7.32
CA MET A 46 3.70 -2.75 -8.62
C MET A 46 3.01 -4.11 -8.51
N ARG A 47 3.13 -4.78 -7.36
CA ARG A 47 2.50 -6.08 -7.06
C ARG A 47 1.65 -5.96 -5.80
N PRO A 48 0.33 -5.67 -5.93
CA PRO A 48 -0.57 -5.48 -4.80
C PRO A 48 -0.52 -6.61 -3.77
N ALA A 49 -0.43 -7.86 -4.24
CA ALA A 49 -0.35 -9.04 -3.37
C ALA A 49 0.82 -9.02 -2.37
N VAL A 50 1.94 -8.36 -2.69
CA VAL A 50 3.07 -8.23 -1.77
C VAL A 50 2.74 -7.26 -0.64
N ILE A 51 2.11 -6.14 -0.97
CA ILE A 51 1.68 -5.12 0.01
C ILE A 51 0.59 -5.71 0.91
N GLU A 52 -0.40 -6.37 0.31
CA GLU A 52 -1.48 -7.04 1.04
C GLU A 52 -0.93 -8.06 2.03
N ALA A 53 0.09 -8.86 1.65
CA ALA A 53 0.72 -9.81 2.56
C ALA A 53 1.43 -9.13 3.75
N VAL A 54 2.11 -8.01 3.51
CA VAL A 54 2.76 -7.22 4.56
C VAL A 54 1.74 -6.61 5.51
N LEU A 55 0.68 -6.01 4.98
CA LEU A 55 -0.37 -5.37 5.78
C LEU A 55 -1.23 -6.39 6.52
N ALA A 56 -1.54 -7.53 5.91
CA ALA A 56 -2.29 -8.61 6.56
C ALA A 56 -1.55 -9.19 7.77
N ALA A 57 -0.21 -9.22 7.74
CA ALA A 57 0.60 -9.67 8.87
C ALA A 57 0.45 -8.79 10.13
N LEU A 58 -0.03 -7.55 9.97
CA LEU A 58 -0.30 -6.63 11.08
C LEU A 58 -1.63 -6.89 11.77
N GLY A 59 -2.50 -7.74 11.20
CA GLY A 59 -3.77 -8.12 11.80
C GLY A 59 -4.77 -6.98 11.94
N LEU A 60 -4.70 -5.98 11.06
CA LEU A 60 -5.61 -4.84 11.08
C LEU A 60 -7.03 -5.27 10.66
N PRO A 61 -8.07 -4.65 11.25
CA PRO A 61 -9.46 -5.00 10.96
C PRO A 61 -9.89 -4.57 9.55
N GLU A 62 -9.38 -3.45 9.07
CA GLU A 62 -9.73 -2.85 7.78
C GLU A 62 -8.46 -2.50 6.99
N MET A 63 -8.55 -2.64 5.67
CA MET A 63 -7.53 -2.25 4.71
C MET A 63 -8.18 -1.46 3.57
N GLU A 64 -7.75 -0.21 3.41
CA GLU A 64 -8.15 0.62 2.28
C GLU A 64 -7.32 0.24 1.05
N GLN A 65 -7.98 0.16 -0.09
CA GLN A 65 -7.36 -0.21 -1.37
C GLN A 65 -7.86 0.70 -2.48
N MET A 66 -6.94 1.29 -3.22
CA MET A 66 -7.23 2.00 -4.47
C MET A 66 -7.07 1.02 -5.64
N LEU A 67 -7.99 1.04 -6.59
CA LEU A 67 -7.82 0.34 -7.87
C LEU A 67 -6.98 1.23 -8.79
N CYS A 68 -5.71 0.86 -9.01
CA CYS A 68 -4.91 1.48 -10.07
C CYS A 68 -5.44 0.97 -11.42
N GLY A 69 -6.08 1.86 -12.18
CA GLY A 69 -6.67 1.58 -13.50
C GLY A 69 -5.64 1.45 -14.61
#